data_AF-A0A2N6QR07-F1
#
_entry.id   AF-A0A2N6QR07-F1
#
_cell.length_a   1.000
_cell.length_b   1.000
_cell.length_c   1.000
_cell.angle_alpha   90.00
_cell.angle_beta   90.00
_cell.angle_gamma   90.00
#
_symmetry.space_group_name_H-M   'P 1'
#
loop_
_entity.id
_entity.type
_entity.pdbx_description
1 polymer ?
#
loop_
_entity_poly.entity_id
_entity_poly.type
_entity_poly.pdbx_seq_one_letter_code
_entity_poly.pdbx_strand_id
1 'polypeptide(L)'
;MGLQKTWCRFKVLHIIKISMYIDAEGRKYKSYEEYVNSPDLDLDLIYAKLWSGERTPQNKREREIKMELDDMKSLGMKLELNFE
;
A
#
# COMPACT_ATOMS: atom_id res chain seq x y z
N MET A 1 -52.85 23.56 -22.82
CA MET A 1 -52.01 22.34 -22.81
C MET A 1 -50.60 22.74 -22.39
N GLY A 2 -50.33 22.72 -21.08
CA GLY A 2 -49.05 23.16 -20.50
C GLY A 2 -48.15 21.96 -20.19
N LEU A 3 -47.03 21.85 -20.90
CA LEU A 3 -45.94 20.95 -20.53
C LEU A 3 -45.08 21.62 -19.46
N GLN A 4 -45.26 21.22 -18.20
CA GLN A 4 -44.26 21.44 -17.17
C GLN A 4 -43.84 20.07 -16.62
N LYS A 5 -42.84 19.50 -17.27
CA LYS A 5 -42.11 18.34 -16.79
C LYS A 5 -41.39 18.76 -15.52
N THR A 6 -41.86 18.29 -14.37
CA THR A 6 -41.17 18.44 -13.09
C THR A 6 -39.88 17.62 -13.14
N TRP A 7 -38.76 18.32 -13.23
CA TRP A 7 -37.44 17.71 -13.12
C TRP A 7 -37.21 17.31 -11.66
N CYS A 8 -37.46 16.04 -11.33
CA CYS A 8 -36.89 15.41 -10.14
C CYS A 8 -35.36 15.48 -10.26
N ARG A 9 -34.74 16.46 -9.62
CA ARG A 9 -33.28 16.47 -9.37
C ARG A 9 -32.98 15.31 -8.42
N PHE A 10 -32.68 14.15 -9.00
CA PHE A 10 -31.94 13.11 -8.31
C PHE A 10 -30.59 13.71 -7.91
N LYS A 11 -30.46 14.08 -6.62
CA LYS A 11 -29.14 14.24 -6.01
C LYS A 11 -28.52 12.85 -6.01
N VAL A 12 -27.69 12.58 -7.01
CA VAL A 12 -26.74 11.47 -6.98
C VAL A 12 -25.78 11.79 -5.83
N LEU A 13 -26.11 11.28 -4.64
CA LEU A 13 -25.16 11.18 -3.55
C LEU A 13 -24.02 10.35 -4.12
N HIS A 14 -22.91 11.00 -4.47
CA HIS A 14 -21.67 10.33 -4.79
C HIS A 14 -21.25 9.62 -3.51
N ILE A 15 -21.63 8.34 -3.38
CA ILE A 15 -21.05 7.44 -2.40
C ILE A 15 -19.61 7.26 -2.88
N ILE A 16 -18.71 8.11 -2.38
CA ILE A 16 -17.28 7.85 -2.43
C ILE A 16 -17.11 6.58 -1.59
N LYS A 17 -17.23 5.41 -2.22
CA LYS A 17 -16.75 4.15 -1.65
C LYS A 17 -15.24 4.36 -1.54
N ILE A 18 -14.79 4.80 -0.37
CA ILE A 18 -13.38 4.78 -0.01
C ILE A 18 -13.02 3.30 0.02
N SER A 19 -12.43 2.78 -1.05
CA SER A 19 -11.93 1.41 -1.11
C SER A 19 -10.78 1.29 -0.14
N MET A 20 -11.09 0.94 1.11
CA MET A 20 -10.10 0.63 2.13
C MET A 20 -9.35 -0.64 1.71
N TYR A 21 -8.04 -0.65 1.96
CA TYR A 21 -7.24 -1.86 1.82
C TYR A 21 -7.41 -2.71 3.07
N ILE A 22 -7.59 -4.02 2.90
CA ILE A 22 -7.68 -4.98 4.00
C ILE A 22 -6.57 -5.99 3.79
N ASP A 23 -5.71 -6.17 4.79
CA ASP A 23 -4.63 -7.16 4.73
C ASP A 23 -5.13 -8.59 5.00
N ALA A 24 -4.22 -9.56 4.96
CA ALA A 24 -4.53 -10.97 5.21
C ALA A 24 -5.01 -11.24 6.65
N GLU A 25 -4.67 -10.35 7.59
CA GLU A 25 -5.07 -10.42 9.00
C GLU A 25 -6.38 -9.69 9.29
N GLY A 26 -6.97 -9.03 8.28
CA GLY A 26 -8.20 -8.26 8.42
C GLY A 26 -8.02 -6.84 8.94
N ARG A 27 -6.78 -6.35 9.08
CA ARG A 27 -6.49 -4.95 9.43
C ARG A 27 -6.83 -4.05 8.25
N LYS A 28 -7.39 -2.88 8.55
CA LYS A 28 -7.91 -1.96 7.54
C LYS A 28 -7.02 -0.73 7.43
N TYR A 29 -6.65 -0.42 6.21
CA TYR A 29 -5.84 0.73 5.83
C TYR A 29 -6.62 1.61 4.85
N LYS A 30 -6.35 2.90 4.82
CA LYS A 30 -7.01 3.85 3.90
C LYS A 30 -6.53 3.65 2.46
N SER A 31 -5.31 3.15 2.28
CA SER A 31 -4.73 2.82 0.98
C SER A 31 -3.71 1.68 1.11
N TYR A 32 -3.35 1.10 -0.03
CA TYR A 32 -2.25 0.12 -0.11
C TYR A 32 -0.90 0.73 0.30
N GLU A 33 -0.67 2.01 -0.03
CA GLU A 33 0.54 2.72 0.38
C GLU A 33 0.65 2.84 1.91
N GLU A 34 -0.46 3.07 2.60
CA GLU A 34 -0.50 3.09 4.06
C GLU A 34 -0.22 1.70 4.66
N TYR A 35 -0.71 0.63 4.01
CA TYR A 35 -0.38 -0.74 4.39
C TYR A 35 1.11 -1.05 4.22
N VAL A 36 1.70 -0.75 3.07
CA VAL A 36 3.12 -1.01 2.78
C VAL A 36 4.04 -0.24 3.73
N ASN A 37 3.61 0.94 4.17
CA ASN A 37 4.31 1.79 5.14
C ASN A 37 3.76 1.60 6.57
N SER A 38 3.04 0.52 6.86
CA SER A 38 2.62 0.21 8.23
C SER A 38 3.84 -0.16 9.07
N PRO A 39 3.92 0.28 10.34
CA PRO A 39 4.98 -0.14 11.26
C PRO A 39 4.82 -1.61 11.70
N ASP A 40 3.62 -2.16 11.56
CA ASP A 40 3.25 -3.50 12.03
C ASP A 40 3.36 -4.57 10.93
N LEU A 41 4.10 -4.28 9.85
CA LEU A 41 4.34 -5.18 8.74
C LEU A 41 5.46 -6.16 9.12
N ASP A 42 5.32 -7.44 8.73
CA ASP A 42 6.34 -8.44 9.00
C ASP A 42 7.70 -8.09 8.40
N LEU A 43 8.77 -8.54 9.05
CA LEU A 43 10.14 -8.26 8.61
C LEU A 43 10.38 -8.73 7.18
N ASP A 44 9.96 -9.93 6.81
CA ASP A 44 10.16 -10.48 5.46
C ASP A 44 9.44 -9.65 4.40
N LEU A 45 8.23 -9.17 4.72
CA LEU A 45 7.50 -8.23 3.87
C LEU A 45 8.21 -6.88 3.79
N ILE A 46 8.75 -6.36 4.90
CA ILE A 46 9.57 -5.14 4.89
C ILE A 46 10.78 -5.30 3.96
N TYR A 47 11.53 -6.41 4.06
CA TYR A 47 12.65 -6.69 3.16
C TYR A 47 12.21 -6.74 1.69
N ALA A 48 11.11 -7.46 1.39
CA ALA A 48 10.55 -7.54 0.04
C ALA A 48 10.17 -6.16 -0.51
N LYS A 49 9.50 -5.34 0.29
CA LYS A 49 9.00 -4.02 -0.10
C LYS A 49 10.10 -2.96 -0.20
N LEU A 50 11.15 -3.06 0.62
CA LEU A 50 12.35 -2.23 0.50
C LEU A 50 13.15 -2.60 -0.76
N TRP A 51 13.25 -3.89 -1.09
CA TRP A 51 13.91 -4.37 -2.31
C TRP A 51 13.19 -3.92 -3.59
N SER A 52 11.85 -4.02 -3.61
CA SER A 52 11.03 -3.58 -4.75
C SER A 52 10.99 -2.06 -4.89
N GLY A 53 11.28 -1.32 -3.81
CA GLY A 53 11.18 0.14 -3.76
C GLY A 53 9.78 0.66 -3.49
N GLU A 54 8.83 -0.20 -3.11
CA GLU A 54 7.47 0.19 -2.72
C GLU A 54 7.42 0.84 -1.33
N ARG A 55 8.35 0.47 -0.42
CA ARG A 55 8.44 1.02 0.94
C ARG A 55 9.54 2.05 1.05
N THR A 56 9.25 3.14 1.75
CA THR A 56 10.27 4.11 2.16
C THR A 56 10.82 3.74 3.54
N PRO A 57 12.15 3.65 3.74
CA PRO A 57 12.73 3.34 5.05
C PRO A 57 12.24 4.28 6.15
N GLN A 58 11.55 3.74 7.14
CA GLN A 58 10.90 4.54 8.19
C GLN A 58 11.80 4.84 9.38
N ASN A 59 12.78 3.97 9.66
CA ASN A 59 13.66 4.04 10.81
C ASN A 59 15.13 3.75 10.41
N LYS A 60 16.06 3.89 11.36
CA LYS A 60 17.49 3.67 11.11
C LYS A 60 17.79 2.24 10.63
N ARG A 61 17.14 1.24 11.24
CA ARG A 61 17.34 -0.17 10.90
C ARG A 61 16.91 -0.46 9.45
N GLU A 62 15.78 0.08 9.02
CA GLU A 62 15.32 -0.06 7.62
C GLU A 62 16.23 0.64 6.62
N ARG A 63 16.89 1.74 7.03
CA ARG A 63 17.90 2.39 6.17
C ARG A 63 19.14 1.52 6.01
N GLU A 64 19.60 0.90 7.10
CA GLU A 64 20.72 -0.06 7.07
C GLU A 64 20.38 -1.25 6.17
N ILE A 65 19.18 -1.83 6.33
CA ILE A 65 18.66 -2.90 5.45
C ILE A 65 18.64 -2.42 4.00
N LYS A 66 18.12 -1.23 3.71
CA LYS A 66 18.04 -0.71 2.34
C LYS A 66 19.43 -0.57 1.70
N MET A 67 20.44 -0.16 2.47
CA MET A 67 21.82 -0.09 1.99
C MET A 67 22.36 -1.47 1.64
N GLU A 68 22.19 -2.47 2.52
CA GLU A 68 22.60 -3.86 2.26
C GLU A 68 21.92 -4.41 1.00
N LEU A 69 20.61 -4.15 0.86
CA LEU A 69 19.83 -4.55 -0.31
C LEU A 69 20.31 -3.86 -1.60
N ASP A 70 20.66 -2.58 -1.55
CA ASP A 70 21.20 -1.87 -2.70
C ASP A 70 22.58 -2.40 -3.10
N ASP A 71 23.43 -2.71 -2.13
CA ASP A 71 24.73 -3.34 -2.37
C ASP A 71 24.55 -4.72 -3.02
N MET A 72 23.65 -5.56 -2.51
CA MET A 72 23.31 -6.86 -3.12
C MET A 72 22.78 -6.71 -4.55
N LYS A 73 21.91 -5.73 -4.78
CA LYS A 73 21.36 -5.45 -6.12
C LYS A 73 22.44 -4.96 -7.08
N SER A 74 23.40 -4.17 -6.60
CA SER A 74 24.55 -3.71 -7.39
C SER A 74 25.47 -4.85 -7.80
N LEU A 75 25.58 -5.88 -6.96
CA LEU A 75 26.33 -7.11 -7.21
C LEU A 75 25.56 -8.12 -8.09
N GLY A 76 24.33 -7.79 -8.51
CA GLY A 76 23.49 -8.67 -9.33
C GLY A 76 22.92 -9.87 -8.58
N MET A 77 22.94 -9.85 -7.24
CA MET A 77 22.36 -10.91 -6.42
C MET A 77 20.83 -10.82 -6.42
N LYS A 78 20.18 -11.98 -6.29
CA LYS A 78 18.73 -12.07 -6.12
C LYS A 78 18.40 -12.17 -4.64
N LEU A 79 17.33 -11.51 -4.24
CA LEU A 79 16.78 -11.66 -2.89
C LEU A 79 16.05 -12.99 -2.81
N GLU A 80 16.56 -13.91 -2.00
CA GLU A 80 15.87 -15.15 -1.64
C GLU A 80 15.19 -14.93 -0.28
N LEU A 81 13.86 -14.79 -0.29
CA LEU A 81 13.04 -14.73 0.92
C LEU A 81 12.36 -16.08 1.11
N ASN A 82 12.60 -16.70 2.25
CA ASN A 82 11.90 -17.92 2.64
C ASN A 82 10.61 -17.52 3.34
N PHE A 83 9.49 -17.60 2.63
CA PHE A 83 8.16 -17.46 3.22
C PHE A 83 7.74 -18.83 3.76
N GLU A 84 7.75 -19.02 5.08
CA GLU A 84 7.20 -20.20 5.75
C GLU A 84 5.66 -20.19 5.82
#